data_AF-A0A5J6TYZ8-F1
#
_entry.id   AF-A0A5J6TYZ8-F1
#
_cell.length_a   1.000
_cell.length_b   1.000
_cell.length_c   1.000
_cell.angle_alpha   90.00
_cell.angle_beta   90.00
_cell.angle_gamma   90.00
#
_symmetry.space_group_name_H-M   'P 1'
#
loop_
_entity.id
_entity.type
_entity.pdbx_description
1 polymer ?
#
loop_
_entity_poly.entity_id
_entity_poly.type
_entity_poly.pdbx_seq_one_letter_code
_entity_poly.pdbx_strand_id
1 'polypeptide(L)'
;MTRTRGRAGDLDEAEAAYRACLDLRPDDPWPLLGLGWVAVEREDHVAASPYLLRAVDAGDVKTEGYAAMLLGAPAKAARDLGEALRWYERAFTADDRHAPLAMGHLGELHYWLGERAGARHWYERMLEVTDLPELVAEACCRLGEMAAADGDAARAAKHLERAAGTGDPAFAGRARELLGQLPRN
;
A
#
# COMPACT_ATOMS: atom_id res chain seq x y z
N MET A 1 -6.65 15.49 29.37
CA MET A 1 -7.46 14.41 28.74
C MET A 1 -8.25 15.00 27.55
N THR A 2 -7.59 15.34 26.44
CA THR A 2 -8.19 16.13 25.35
C THR A 2 -7.67 15.69 23.97
N ARG A 3 -7.90 14.44 23.56
CA ARG A 3 -7.57 14.02 22.18
C ARG A 3 -8.48 12.96 21.54
N THR A 4 -9.43 12.38 22.26
CA THR A 4 -10.34 11.38 21.69
C THR A 4 -11.62 11.95 21.09
N ARG A 5 -11.99 13.20 21.41
CA ARG A 5 -13.21 13.85 20.89
C ARG A 5 -13.06 14.43 19.48
N GLY A 6 -11.83 14.71 19.03
CA GLY A 6 -11.57 15.28 17.70
C GLY A 6 -11.84 14.26 16.61
N ARG A 7 -10.97 13.25 16.46
CA ARG A 7 -11.03 12.30 15.35
C ARG A 7 -12.38 11.59 15.17
N ALA A 8 -13.00 11.11 16.24
CA ALA A 8 -14.31 10.45 16.14
C ALA A 8 -15.39 11.45 15.68
N GLY A 9 -15.39 12.66 16.23
CA GLY A 9 -16.31 13.72 15.79
C GLY A 9 -16.05 14.15 14.34
N ASP A 10 -14.79 14.26 13.93
CA ASP A 10 -14.39 14.60 12.56
C ASP A 10 -14.89 13.53 11.57
N LEU A 11 -14.84 12.24 11.94
CA LEU A 11 -15.35 11.14 11.13
C LEU A 11 -16.88 11.14 11.05
N ASP A 12 -17.58 11.44 12.15
CA ASP A 12 -19.05 11.56 12.17
C ASP A 12 -19.54 12.71 11.28
N GLU A 13 -18.87 13.86 11.34
CA GLU A 13 -19.16 15.02 10.49
C GLU A 13 -18.88 14.72 9.01
N ALA A 14 -17.74 14.08 8.71
CA ALA A 14 -17.40 13.65 7.35
C ALA A 14 -18.43 12.66 6.79
N GLU A 15 -18.84 11.67 7.58
CA GLU A 15 -19.88 10.71 7.18
C GLU A 15 -21.19 11.41 6.84
N ALA A 16 -21.63 12.35 7.68
CA ALA A 16 -22.86 13.11 7.45
C ALA A 16 -22.78 13.93 6.16
N ALA A 17 -21.63 14.57 5.89
CA ALA A 17 -21.41 15.34 4.67
C ALA A 17 -21.44 14.46 3.42
N TYR A 18 -20.75 13.31 3.43
CA TYR A 18 -20.75 12.39 2.30
C TYR A 18 -22.14 11.79 2.03
N ARG A 19 -22.91 11.45 3.08
CA ARG A 19 -24.30 11.00 2.92
C ARG A 19 -25.18 12.07 2.27
N ALA A 20 -25.07 13.33 2.71
CA ALA A 20 -25.79 14.43 2.09
C ALA A 20 -25.41 14.62 0.60
N CYS A 21 -24.15 14.38 0.22
CA CYS A 21 -23.75 14.38 -1.19
C CYS A 21 -24.39 13.21 -1.97
N LEU A 22 -24.48 12.02 -1.38
CA LEU A 22 -25.12 10.86 -2.03
C LEU A 22 -26.64 11.03 -2.17
N ASP A 23 -27.30 11.73 -1.24
CA ASP A 23 -28.72 12.05 -1.38
C ASP A 23 -29.00 12.88 -2.65
N LEU A 24 -28.03 13.70 -3.08
CA LEU A 24 -28.11 14.50 -4.31
C LEU A 24 -27.65 13.71 -5.55
N ARG A 25 -26.62 12.88 -5.41
CA ARG A 25 -26.02 12.08 -6.49
C ARG A 25 -25.68 10.68 -5.95
N PRO A 26 -26.63 9.71 -6.03
CA PRO A 26 -26.49 8.42 -5.39
C PRO A 26 -25.27 7.60 -5.80
N ASP A 27 -24.80 7.79 -7.03
CA ASP A 27 -23.68 7.05 -7.61
C ASP A 27 -22.44 7.92 -7.84
N ASP A 28 -22.31 9.05 -7.12
CA ASP A 28 -21.07 9.83 -7.15
C ASP A 28 -19.92 9.04 -6.49
N PRO A 29 -18.84 8.71 -7.23
CA PRO A 29 -17.74 7.92 -6.69
C PRO A 29 -17.00 8.58 -5.52
N TRP A 30 -16.99 9.92 -5.45
CA TRP A 30 -16.22 10.63 -4.43
C TRP A 30 -16.79 10.47 -3.01
N PRO A 31 -18.08 10.74 -2.75
CA PRO A 31 -18.69 10.45 -1.47
C PRO A 31 -18.75 8.95 -1.15
N LEU A 32 -18.87 8.07 -2.15
CA LEU A 32 -18.78 6.62 -1.95
C LEU A 32 -17.40 6.23 -1.41
N LEU A 33 -16.32 6.68 -2.05
CA LEU A 33 -14.97 6.49 -1.55
C LEU A 33 -14.80 7.09 -0.14
N GLY A 34 -15.35 8.28 0.10
CA GLY A 34 -15.33 8.94 1.40
C GLY A 34 -15.99 8.12 2.51
N LEU A 35 -17.18 7.58 2.28
CA LEU A 35 -17.87 6.70 3.24
C LEU A 35 -17.12 5.39 3.46
N GLY A 36 -16.59 4.80 2.39
CA GLY A 36 -15.72 3.63 2.47
C GLY A 36 -14.49 3.88 3.34
N TRP A 37 -13.81 5.01 3.14
CA TRP A 37 -12.67 5.43 3.93
C TRP A 37 -13.05 5.66 5.40
N VAL A 38 -14.14 6.38 5.70
CA VAL A 38 -14.60 6.58 7.09
C VAL A 38 -14.86 5.25 7.79
N ALA A 39 -15.48 4.29 7.10
CA ALA A 39 -15.72 2.97 7.67
C ALA A 39 -14.41 2.19 7.92
N VAL A 40 -13.42 2.27 7.01
CA VAL A 40 -12.08 1.71 7.21
C VAL A 40 -11.37 2.33 8.41
N GLU A 41 -11.46 3.65 8.58
CA GLU A 41 -10.89 4.37 9.73
C GLU A 41 -11.51 3.98 11.07
N ARG A 42 -12.72 3.42 11.04
CA ARG A 42 -13.41 2.82 12.18
C ARG A 42 -13.19 1.31 12.31
N GLU A 43 -12.33 0.74 11.47
CA GLU A 43 -12.07 -0.71 11.38
C GLU A 43 -13.32 -1.54 11.00
N ASP A 44 -14.37 -0.89 10.47
CA ASP A 44 -15.59 -1.54 10.01
C ASP A 44 -15.51 -1.86 8.51
N HIS A 45 -14.71 -2.88 8.18
CA HIS A 45 -14.52 -3.33 6.80
C HIS A 45 -15.81 -3.88 6.17
N VAL A 46 -16.75 -4.36 6.99
CA VAL A 46 -18.05 -4.85 6.51
C VAL A 46 -18.89 -3.69 5.99
N ALA A 47 -18.94 -2.57 6.73
CA ALA A 47 -19.62 -1.35 6.27
C ALA A 47 -18.87 -0.65 5.12
N ALA A 48 -17.54 -0.73 5.09
CA ALA A 48 -16.74 -0.10 4.03
C ALA A 48 -16.96 -0.74 2.65
N SER A 49 -17.00 -2.08 2.61
CA SER A 49 -17.04 -2.87 1.38
C SER A 49 -18.09 -2.42 0.35
N PRO A 50 -19.39 -2.26 0.70
CA PRO A 50 -20.40 -1.87 -0.29
C PRO A 50 -20.16 -0.48 -0.88
N TYR A 51 -19.61 0.47 -0.11
CA TYR A 51 -19.30 1.81 -0.63
C TYR A 51 -18.09 1.78 -1.56
N LEU A 52 -17.03 1.07 -1.17
CA LEU A 52 -15.80 0.96 -1.96
C LEU A 52 -16.03 0.20 -3.27
N LEU A 53 -16.82 -0.87 -3.24
CA LEU A 53 -17.20 -1.61 -4.45
C LEU A 53 -17.94 -0.71 -5.44
N ARG A 54 -18.92 0.06 -4.97
CA ARG A 54 -19.62 1.02 -5.83
C ARG A 54 -18.72 2.14 -6.36
N ALA A 55 -17.75 2.60 -5.56
CA ALA A 55 -16.77 3.59 -6.01
C ALA A 55 -15.86 3.02 -7.12
N VAL A 56 -15.44 1.76 -6.99
CA VAL A 56 -14.69 1.04 -8.03
C VAL A 56 -15.53 0.85 -9.29
N ASP A 57 -16.79 0.42 -9.16
CA ASP A 57 -17.68 0.14 -10.28
C ASP A 57 -18.12 1.41 -11.04
N ALA A 58 -18.08 2.57 -10.39
CA ALA A 58 -18.31 3.85 -11.04
C ALA A 58 -17.22 4.21 -12.07
N GLY A 59 -16.05 3.57 -12.02
CA GLY A 59 -14.99 3.68 -13.04
C GLY A 59 -14.34 5.07 -13.16
N ASP A 60 -14.47 5.92 -12.14
CA ASP A 60 -13.72 7.17 -12.08
C ASP A 60 -12.28 6.87 -11.69
N VAL A 61 -11.37 7.01 -12.65
CA VAL A 61 -9.93 6.70 -12.50
C VAL A 61 -9.31 7.28 -11.23
N LYS A 62 -9.74 8.48 -10.80
CA LYS A 62 -9.16 9.18 -9.65
C LYS A 62 -9.52 8.55 -8.31
N THR A 63 -10.64 7.83 -8.24
CA THR A 63 -11.19 7.21 -7.03
C THR A 63 -11.06 5.70 -7.05
N GLU A 64 -11.19 5.05 -8.21
CA GLU A 64 -11.12 3.60 -8.37
C GLU A 64 -9.83 3.03 -7.79
N GLY A 65 -8.68 3.63 -8.11
CA GLY A 65 -7.39 3.15 -7.62
C GLY A 65 -7.32 3.10 -6.09
N TYR A 66 -7.76 4.18 -5.42
CA TYR A 66 -7.72 4.23 -3.96
C TYR A 66 -8.78 3.34 -3.31
N ALA A 67 -9.99 3.26 -3.91
CA ALA A 67 -11.05 2.38 -3.43
C ALA A 67 -10.63 0.90 -3.49
N ALA A 68 -9.99 0.49 -4.59
CA ALA A 68 -9.45 -0.86 -4.75
C ALA A 68 -8.36 -1.17 -3.71
N MET A 69 -7.48 -0.22 -3.41
CA MET A 69 -6.48 -0.40 -2.34
C MET A 69 -7.12 -0.62 -0.97
N LEU A 70 -8.15 0.14 -0.64
CA LEU A 70 -8.88 0.01 0.62
C LEU A 70 -9.61 -1.35 0.72
N LEU A 71 -10.07 -1.91 -0.41
CA LEU A 71 -10.63 -3.27 -0.48
C LEU A 71 -9.56 -4.36 -0.34
N GLY A 72 -8.35 -4.13 -0.85
CA GLY A 72 -7.23 -5.08 -0.75
C GLY A 72 -6.63 -5.18 0.65
N ALA A 73 -6.67 -4.10 1.43
CA ALA A 73 -6.02 -4.04 2.75
C ALA A 73 -6.54 -5.09 3.76
N PRO A 74 -7.87 -5.31 3.93
CA PRO A 74 -8.38 -6.37 4.79
C PRO A 74 -7.94 -7.78 4.35
N ALA A 75 -7.96 -8.06 3.04
CA ALA A 75 -7.51 -9.34 2.50
C ALA A 75 -6.02 -9.57 2.76
N LYS A 76 -5.19 -8.54 2.57
CA LYS A 76 -3.76 -8.56 2.89
C LYS A 76 -3.52 -8.86 4.37
N ALA A 77 -4.27 -8.20 5.26
CA ALA A 77 -4.18 -8.43 6.70
C ALA A 77 -4.61 -9.86 7.09
N ALA A 78 -5.64 -10.39 6.44
CA ALA A 78 -6.12 -11.77 6.62
C ALA A 78 -5.21 -12.83 5.96
N ARG A 79 -4.16 -12.42 5.24
CA ARG A 79 -3.29 -13.29 4.43
C ARG A 79 -4.03 -14.05 3.32
N ASP A 80 -5.17 -13.52 2.88
CA ASP A 80 -5.81 -13.92 1.63
C ASP A 80 -5.07 -13.24 0.48
N LEU A 81 -3.94 -13.82 0.11
CA LEU A 81 -3.03 -13.26 -0.89
C LEU A 81 -3.69 -13.20 -2.28
N GLY A 82 -4.63 -14.11 -2.57
CA GLY A 82 -5.33 -14.15 -3.85
C GLY A 82 -6.30 -12.98 -4.01
N GLU A 83 -7.11 -12.69 -2.98
CA GLU A 83 -7.99 -11.52 -2.98
C GLU A 83 -7.20 -10.21 -2.93
N ALA A 84 -6.14 -10.15 -2.11
CA ALA A 84 -5.29 -8.98 -2.04
C ALA A 84 -4.63 -8.65 -3.39
N LEU A 85 -4.07 -9.65 -4.08
CA LEU A 85 -3.49 -9.48 -5.41
C LEU A 85 -4.50 -8.89 -6.39
N ARG A 86 -5.71 -9.45 -6.47
CA ARG A 86 -6.77 -8.94 -7.36
C ARG A 86 -7.03 -7.45 -7.15
N TRP A 87 -7.14 -7.01 -5.90
CA TRP A 87 -7.45 -5.62 -5.60
C TRP A 87 -6.28 -4.67 -5.85
N TYR A 88 -5.04 -5.07 -5.52
CA TYR A 88 -3.89 -4.21 -5.79
C TYR A 88 -3.50 -4.18 -7.27
N GLU A 89 -3.73 -5.25 -8.03
CA GLU A 89 -3.63 -5.23 -9.49
C GLU A 89 -4.65 -4.26 -10.08
N ARG A 90 -5.91 -4.33 -9.61
CA ARG A 90 -6.93 -3.38 -10.03
C ARG A 90 -6.57 -1.94 -9.68
N ALA A 91 -6.06 -1.71 -8.48
CA ALA A 91 -5.60 -0.38 -8.05
C ALA A 91 -4.50 0.17 -8.96
N PHE A 92 -3.53 -0.67 -9.33
CA PHE A 92 -2.46 -0.31 -10.26
C PHE A 92 -2.99 0.02 -11.66
N THR A 93 -4.01 -0.69 -12.16
CA THR A 93 -4.56 -0.45 -13.50
C THR A 93 -5.43 0.80 -13.62
N ALA A 94 -5.94 1.33 -12.51
CA ALA A 94 -6.94 2.39 -12.52
C ALA A 94 -6.37 3.80 -12.77
N ASP A 95 -5.21 4.14 -12.17
CA ASP A 95 -4.57 5.47 -12.31
C ASP A 95 -3.09 5.46 -11.86
N ASP A 96 -2.30 6.37 -12.44
CA ASP A 96 -0.88 6.57 -12.18
C ASP A 96 -0.63 7.15 -10.77
N ARG A 97 -1.58 7.91 -10.22
CA ARG A 97 -1.36 8.68 -8.97
C ARG A 97 -1.04 7.82 -7.75
N HIS A 98 -1.62 6.62 -7.67
CA HIS A 98 -1.40 5.67 -6.57
C HIS A 98 -0.56 4.47 -7.03
N ALA A 99 -0.10 4.48 -8.29
CA ALA A 99 0.64 3.37 -8.87
C ALA A 99 1.86 2.97 -8.04
N PRO A 100 2.69 3.89 -7.49
CA PRO A 100 3.84 3.47 -6.68
C PRO A 100 3.43 2.70 -5.41
N LEU A 101 2.35 3.12 -4.74
CA LEU A 101 1.87 2.45 -3.53
C LEU A 101 1.26 1.08 -3.86
N ALA A 102 0.52 0.98 -4.96
CA ALA A 102 0.01 -0.30 -5.46
C ALA A 102 1.15 -1.26 -5.85
N MET A 103 2.19 -0.77 -6.54
CA MET A 103 3.39 -1.55 -6.86
C MET A 103 4.10 -2.04 -5.59
N GLY A 104 4.21 -1.22 -4.54
CA GLY A 104 4.76 -1.61 -3.25
C GLY A 104 4.01 -2.80 -2.65
N HIS A 105 2.68 -2.72 -2.60
CA HIS A 105 1.84 -3.82 -2.12
C HIS A 105 1.95 -5.08 -2.99
N LEU A 106 2.00 -4.95 -4.32
CA LEU A 106 2.20 -6.08 -5.23
C LEU A 106 3.56 -6.75 -4.98
N GLY A 107 4.63 -5.96 -4.87
CA GLY A 107 5.97 -6.45 -4.52
C GLY A 107 5.99 -7.20 -3.19
N GLU A 108 5.31 -6.67 -2.17
CA GLU A 108 5.19 -7.29 -0.85
C GLU A 108 4.42 -8.61 -0.89
N LEU A 109 3.31 -8.67 -1.63
CA LEU A 109 2.51 -9.88 -1.78
C LEU A 109 3.28 -10.99 -2.50
N HIS A 110 3.95 -10.68 -3.61
CA HIS A 110 4.83 -11.63 -4.28
C HIS A 110 5.99 -12.07 -3.39
N TYR A 111 6.53 -11.18 -2.57
CA TYR A 111 7.56 -11.52 -1.59
C TYR A 111 7.03 -12.52 -0.56
N TRP A 112 5.82 -12.34 -0.03
CA TRP A 112 5.18 -13.28 0.89
C TRP A 112 4.83 -14.63 0.26
N LEU A 113 4.51 -14.64 -1.04
CA LEU A 113 4.31 -15.87 -1.82
C LEU A 113 5.62 -16.62 -2.10
N GLY A 114 6.78 -16.00 -1.85
CA GLY A 114 8.09 -16.55 -2.23
C GLY A 114 8.41 -16.40 -3.72
N GLU A 115 7.58 -15.67 -4.46
CA GLU A 115 7.72 -15.42 -5.90
C GLU A 115 8.73 -14.29 -6.13
N ARG A 116 10.01 -14.60 -5.90
CA ARG A 116 11.11 -13.62 -5.95
C ARG A 116 11.18 -12.82 -7.26
N ALA A 117 10.85 -13.44 -8.39
CA ALA A 117 10.85 -12.76 -9.68
C ALA A 117 9.76 -11.68 -9.75
N GLY A 118 8.54 -12.00 -9.30
CA GLY A 118 7.43 -11.03 -9.22
C GLY A 118 7.73 -9.91 -8.23
N ALA A 119 8.28 -10.25 -7.05
CA ALA A 119 8.66 -9.26 -6.04
C ALA A 119 9.71 -8.27 -6.60
N ARG A 120 10.76 -8.76 -7.26
CA ARG A 120 11.76 -7.91 -7.91
C ARG A 120 11.15 -7.01 -8.96
N HIS A 121 10.34 -7.57 -9.85
CA HIS A 121 9.69 -6.81 -10.91
C HIS A 121 8.97 -5.58 -10.35
N TRP A 122 8.08 -5.77 -9.38
CA TRP A 122 7.29 -4.68 -8.82
C TRP A 122 8.11 -3.68 -8.02
N TYR A 123 9.05 -4.13 -7.18
CA TYR A 123 9.90 -3.22 -6.42
C TYR A 123 10.84 -2.42 -7.32
N GLU A 124 11.42 -3.01 -8.36
CA GLU A 124 12.25 -2.29 -9.33
C GLU A 124 11.44 -1.24 -10.09
N ARG A 125 10.26 -1.61 -10.61
CA ARG A 125 9.32 -0.68 -11.25
C ARG A 125 8.93 0.47 -10.33
N MET A 126 8.65 0.19 -9.07
CA MET A 126 8.31 1.21 -8.09
C MET A 126 9.46 2.22 -7.93
N LEU A 127 10.69 1.74 -7.79
CA LEU A 127 11.88 2.59 -7.64
C LEU A 127 12.22 3.42 -8.90
N GLU A 128 11.62 3.13 -10.06
CA GLU A 128 11.73 3.96 -11.27
C GLU A 128 10.85 5.21 -11.21
N VAL A 129 9.76 5.17 -10.43
CA VAL A 129 8.69 6.17 -10.47
C VAL A 129 8.47 6.90 -9.15
N THR A 130 9.15 6.50 -8.07
CA THR A 130 9.02 7.18 -6.77
C THR A 130 10.34 7.25 -6.00
N ASP A 131 10.48 8.34 -5.24
CA ASP A 131 11.52 8.55 -4.23
C ASP A 131 10.92 8.72 -2.81
N LEU A 132 9.65 8.33 -2.61
CA LEU A 132 9.01 8.36 -1.29
C LEU A 132 9.82 7.49 -0.30
N PRO A 133 10.35 8.07 0.80
CA PRO A 133 11.30 7.37 1.68
C PRO A 133 10.80 6.03 2.21
N GLU A 134 9.54 5.94 2.61
CA GLU A 134 8.90 4.74 3.15
C GLU A 134 8.83 3.61 2.12
N LEU A 135 8.48 3.93 0.87
CA LEU A 135 8.40 2.95 -0.22
C LEU A 135 9.81 2.54 -0.66
N VAL A 136 10.72 3.51 -0.79
CA VAL A 136 12.12 3.25 -1.15
C VAL A 136 12.77 2.35 -0.10
N ALA A 137 12.50 2.56 1.19
CA ALA A 137 13.05 1.79 2.28
C ALA A 137 12.64 0.32 2.19
N GLU A 138 11.35 0.04 2.00
CA GLU A 138 10.84 -1.32 1.84
C GLU A 138 11.47 -2.01 0.63
N ALA A 139 11.31 -1.42 -0.56
CA ALA A 139 11.78 -2.03 -1.80
C ALA A 139 13.27 -2.29 -1.78
N CYS A 140 14.07 -1.33 -1.34
CA CYS A 140 15.50 -1.51 -1.27
C CYS A 140 15.89 -2.55 -0.20
N CYS A 141 15.21 -2.61 0.93
CA CYS A 141 15.47 -3.65 1.93
C CYS A 141 15.19 -5.05 1.36
N ARG A 142 14.04 -5.24 0.70
CA ARG A 142 13.64 -6.51 0.10
C ARG A 142 14.51 -6.94 -1.07
N LEU A 143 14.86 -6.01 -1.97
CA LEU A 143 15.80 -6.26 -3.07
C LEU A 143 17.19 -6.63 -2.54
N GLY A 144 17.64 -5.96 -1.48
CA GLY A 144 18.89 -6.26 -0.78
C GLY A 144 18.91 -7.65 -0.15
N GLU A 145 17.83 -8.02 0.58
CA GLU A 145 17.63 -9.36 1.13
C GLU A 145 17.71 -10.44 0.05
N MET A 146 17.00 -10.22 -1.06
CA MET A 146 16.98 -11.15 -2.18
C MET A 146 18.34 -11.27 -2.89
N ALA A 147 19.06 -10.15 -3.08
CA ALA A 147 20.40 -10.17 -3.67
C ALA A 147 21.42 -10.86 -2.77
N ALA A 148 21.34 -10.67 -1.44
CA ALA A 148 22.19 -11.37 -0.49
C ALA A 148 21.97 -12.89 -0.55
N ALA A 149 20.71 -13.32 -0.66
CA ALA A 149 20.35 -14.72 -0.81
C ALA A 149 20.85 -15.34 -2.13
N ASP A 150 21.02 -14.53 -3.18
CA ASP A 150 21.62 -14.98 -4.46
C ASP A 150 23.16 -14.99 -4.42
N GLY A 151 23.78 -14.51 -3.34
CA GLY A 151 25.24 -14.35 -3.22
C GLY A 151 25.80 -13.11 -3.92
N ASP A 152 24.96 -12.20 -4.41
CA ASP A 152 25.39 -10.94 -5.01
C ASP A 152 25.57 -9.87 -3.91
N ALA A 153 26.70 -9.96 -3.19
CA ALA A 153 27.01 -9.05 -2.09
C ALA A 153 27.09 -7.58 -2.53
N ALA A 154 27.50 -7.31 -3.77
CA ALA A 154 27.62 -5.94 -4.28
C ALA A 154 26.23 -5.30 -4.49
N ARG A 155 25.29 -6.02 -5.13
CA ARG A 155 23.91 -5.53 -5.26
C ARG A 155 23.21 -5.46 -3.92
N ALA A 156 23.43 -6.45 -3.05
CA ALA A 156 22.87 -6.46 -1.71
C ALA A 156 23.31 -5.19 -0.95
N ALA A 157 24.61 -4.89 -0.92
CA ALA A 157 25.14 -3.71 -0.25
C ALA A 157 24.50 -2.42 -0.77
N LYS A 158 24.48 -2.23 -2.10
CA LYS A 158 23.87 -1.03 -2.73
C LYS A 158 22.43 -0.80 -2.28
N HIS A 159 21.60 -1.83 -2.32
CA HIS A 159 20.19 -1.70 -1.94
C HIS A 159 20.03 -1.50 -0.43
N LEU A 160 20.73 -2.27 0.40
CA LEU A 160 20.61 -2.16 1.85
C LEU A 160 21.15 -0.81 2.37
N GLU A 161 22.20 -0.25 1.76
CA GLU A 161 22.69 1.10 2.08
C GLU A 161 21.63 2.16 1.76
N ARG A 162 20.98 2.08 0.59
CA ARG A 162 19.88 2.99 0.24
C ARG A 162 18.73 2.87 1.22
N ALA A 163 18.32 1.65 1.60
CA ALA A 163 17.28 1.43 2.59
C ALA A 163 17.66 2.00 3.97
N ALA A 164 18.88 1.73 4.45
CA ALA A 164 19.38 2.25 5.73
C ALA A 164 19.48 3.79 5.77
N GLY A 165 19.78 4.40 4.61
CA GLY A 165 19.87 5.84 4.43
C GLY A 165 18.54 6.58 4.51
N THR A 166 17.41 5.92 4.23
CA THR A 166 16.07 6.53 4.38
C THR A 166 15.73 6.88 5.84
N GLY A 167 16.34 6.18 6.81
CA GLY A 167 16.03 6.33 8.22
C GLY A 167 14.68 5.72 8.63
N ASP A 168 13.98 5.03 7.73
CA ASP A 168 12.69 4.42 8.01
C ASP A 168 12.78 3.42 9.19
N PRO A 169 11.91 3.53 10.21
CA PRO A 169 12.02 2.72 11.43
C PRO A 169 11.73 1.23 11.20
N ALA A 170 10.94 0.88 10.19
CA ALA A 170 10.61 -0.52 9.88
C ALA A 170 11.75 -1.22 9.12
N PHE A 171 12.46 -0.50 8.24
CA PHE A 171 13.42 -1.13 7.32
C PHE A 171 14.88 -0.76 7.56
N ALA A 172 15.19 0.44 8.07
CA ALA A 172 16.58 0.88 8.18
C ALA A 172 17.40 0.05 9.19
N GLY A 173 16.78 -0.40 10.29
CA GLY A 173 17.43 -1.28 11.27
C GLY A 173 17.80 -2.64 10.66
N ARG A 174 16.84 -3.26 9.98
CA ARG A 174 17.02 -4.54 9.27
C ARG A 174 18.09 -4.44 8.18
N ALA A 175 18.07 -3.35 7.41
CA ALA A 175 19.04 -3.13 6.35
C ALA A 175 20.48 -3.07 6.88
N ARG A 176 20.71 -2.38 8.01
CA ARG A 176 22.03 -2.32 8.67
C ARG A 176 22.48 -3.68 9.20
N GLU A 177 21.56 -4.46 9.76
CA GLU A 177 21.84 -5.81 10.22
C GLU A 177 22.36 -6.69 9.08
N LEU A 178 21.64 -6.70 7.96
CA LEU A 178 22.00 -7.46 6.76
C LEU A 178 23.33 -7.01 6.16
N LEU A 179 23.59 -5.70 6.12
CA LEU A 179 24.90 -5.16 5.68
C LEU A 179 26.05 -5.74 6.50
N GLY A 180 25.87 -5.87 7.82
CA GLY A 180 26.87 -6.45 8.71
C GLY A 180 27.12 -7.95 8.48
N GLN A 181 26.18 -8.65 7.85
CA GLN A 181 26.25 -10.08 7.55
C GLN A 181 26.84 -10.37 6.15
N LEU A 182 26.98 -9.35 5.29
CA LEU A 182 27.57 -9.54 3.97
C LEU A 182 29.05 -9.95 4.07
N PRO A 183 29.52 -10.84 3.18
CA PRO A 183 30.93 -11.21 3.13
C PRO A 183 31.77 -9.95 2.83
N ARG A 184 32.83 -9.75 3.61
CA ARG A 184 33.84 -8.73 3.32
C ARG A 184 34.72 -9.26 2.19
N ASN A 185 34.72 -8.56 1.06
CA ASN A 185 35.72 -8.78 0.01
C ASN A 185 37.12 -8.38 0.48
#